data_AF-A0A428SRB3-F1
#
_entry.id   AF-A0A428SRB3-F1
#
_cell.length_a   1.000
_cell.length_b   1.000
_cell.length_c   1.000
_cell.angle_alpha   90.00
_cell.angle_beta   90.00
_cell.angle_gamma   90.00
#
_symmetry.space_group_name_H-M   'P 1'
#
loop_
_entity.id
_entity.type
_entity.pdbx_description
1 polymer ?
#
loop_
_entity_poly.entity_id
_entity_poly.type
_entity_poly.pdbx_seq_one_letter_code
_entity_poly.pdbx_strand_id
1 'polypeptide(L)'
;MTKDNDHLRYSMLALSARQLELKKTLPTDRSLALYQETIHLLLPHLPTRGTAVIATCVILCVLEMLSCSPKAWQRHLDGCASLMEAVGINGFVGGTEQALFWCFARMDVCGGLISSVKTLIDVSHWASGSIEADVELFRNATDFEQWANYSVYLIAQVLDLFGPSPFTYSSSSSPQRFRVSRTLATAMGVSPRLVSTTASPITPHHDHPQW
;
A
#
# COMPACT_ATOMS: atom_id res chain seq x y z
N MET A 1 3.01 -33.51 -2.96
CA MET A 1 2.63 -32.08 -2.87
C MET A 1 2.58 -31.55 -4.29
N THR A 2 1.43 -31.02 -4.72
CA THR A 2 1.21 -30.51 -6.09
C THR A 2 2.10 -29.29 -6.34
N LYS A 3 2.73 -29.24 -7.52
CA LYS A 3 3.71 -28.21 -7.94
C LYS A 3 3.08 -26.86 -8.29
N ASP A 4 1.75 -26.76 -8.24
CA ASP A 4 0.98 -25.71 -8.92
C ASP A 4 1.21 -24.29 -8.37
N ASN A 5 1.86 -24.13 -7.21
CA ASN A 5 2.17 -22.83 -6.62
C ASN A 5 3.53 -22.81 -5.90
N ASP A 6 4.56 -23.44 -6.47
CA ASP A 6 5.89 -23.45 -5.83
C ASP A 6 6.44 -22.03 -5.61
N HIS A 7 6.16 -21.07 -6.50
CA HIS A 7 6.51 -19.65 -6.29
C HIS A 7 5.94 -19.11 -4.95
N LEU A 8 4.70 -19.45 -4.60
CA LEU A 8 4.07 -18.99 -3.36
C LEU A 8 4.72 -19.65 -2.14
N ARG A 9 5.07 -20.94 -2.23
CA ARG A 9 5.78 -21.61 -1.13
C ARG A 9 7.16 -21.00 -0.92
N TYR A 10 7.90 -20.75 -1.99
CA TYR A 10 9.25 -20.19 -1.91
C TYR A 10 9.23 -18.73 -1.41
N SER A 11 8.24 -17.91 -1.76
CA SER A 11 8.12 -16.55 -1.21
C SER A 11 7.89 -16.55 0.29
N MET A 12 7.02 -17.44 0.79
CA MET A 12 6.80 -17.61 2.24
C MET A 12 8.08 -18.03 2.96
N LEU A 13 8.85 -18.96 2.38
CA LEU A 13 10.13 -19.39 2.92
C LEU A 13 11.17 -18.26 2.89
N ALA A 14 11.22 -17.49 1.81
CA ALA A 14 12.14 -16.35 1.67
C ALA A 14 11.87 -15.29 2.75
N LEU A 15 10.60 -14.92 2.94
CA LEU A 15 10.21 -13.95 3.97
C LEU A 15 10.50 -14.48 5.38
N SER A 16 10.19 -15.75 5.64
CA SER A 16 10.46 -16.39 6.94
C SER A 16 11.95 -16.44 7.24
N ALA A 17 12.78 -16.79 6.24
CA ALA A 17 14.23 -16.76 6.37
C ALA A 17 14.71 -15.34 6.69
N ARG A 18 14.20 -14.34 5.96
CA ARG A 18 14.58 -12.93 6.17
C ARG A 18 14.24 -12.44 7.58
N GLN A 19 13.05 -12.77 8.08
CA GLN A 19 12.64 -12.44 9.45
C GLN A 19 13.55 -13.10 10.51
N LEU A 20 13.92 -14.37 10.30
CA LEU A 20 14.82 -15.07 11.20
C LEU A 20 16.23 -14.46 11.19
N GLU A 21 16.73 -14.10 10.02
CA GLU A 21 18.03 -13.44 9.84
C GLU A 21 18.07 -12.09 10.55
N LEU A 22 17.01 -11.28 10.45
CA LEU A 22 16.90 -10.04 11.19
C LEU A 22 16.84 -10.26 12.71
N LYS A 23 16.04 -11.23 13.17
CA LYS A 23 15.87 -11.50 14.61
C LYS A 23 17.14 -12.03 15.28
N LYS A 24 17.94 -12.81 14.55
CA LYS A 24 19.15 -13.47 15.07
C LYS A 24 20.44 -12.83 14.56
N THR A 25 20.36 -11.75 13.79
CA THR A 25 21.50 -11.08 13.15
C THR A 25 22.37 -12.06 12.34
N LEU A 26 21.73 -12.85 11.47
CA LEU A 26 22.40 -13.84 10.61
C LEU A 26 22.70 -13.25 9.22
N PRO A 27 23.62 -13.86 8.45
CA PRO A 27 23.84 -13.54 7.05
C PRO A 27 22.59 -13.71 6.19
N THR A 28 22.50 -12.95 5.09
CA THR A 28 21.30 -12.86 4.25
C THR A 28 21.28 -13.84 3.07
N ASP A 29 22.24 -14.74 2.98
CA ASP A 29 22.43 -15.62 1.82
C ASP A 29 21.21 -16.52 1.57
N ARG A 30 20.56 -16.98 2.64
CA ARG A 30 19.43 -17.91 2.55
C ARG A 30 18.17 -17.22 2.06
N SER A 31 17.81 -16.08 2.64
CA SER A 31 16.67 -15.30 2.16
C SER A 31 16.87 -14.83 0.72
N LEU A 32 18.08 -14.41 0.35
CA LEU A 32 18.41 -14.00 -1.01
C LEU A 32 18.27 -15.14 -2.03
N ALA A 33 18.82 -16.32 -1.72
CA ALA A 33 18.71 -17.48 -2.61
C ALA A 33 17.24 -17.91 -2.81
N LEU A 34 16.44 -17.91 -1.74
CA LEU A 34 15.01 -18.22 -1.80
C LEU A 34 14.22 -17.16 -2.58
N TYR A 35 14.57 -15.88 -2.42
CA TYR A 35 13.98 -14.78 -3.17
C TYR A 35 14.24 -14.93 -4.68
N GLN A 36 15.49 -15.21 -5.07
CA GLN A 36 15.86 -15.39 -6.47
C GLN A 36 15.13 -16.58 -7.11
N GLU A 37 15.06 -17.71 -6.40
CA GLU A 37 14.30 -18.88 -6.86
C GLU A 37 12.81 -18.58 -6.97
N THR A 38 12.24 -17.82 -6.03
CA THR A 38 10.86 -17.35 -6.11
C THR A 38 10.59 -16.56 -7.38
N ILE A 39 11.44 -15.59 -7.70
CA ILE A 39 11.30 -14.77 -8.91
C ILE A 39 11.35 -15.64 -10.16
N HIS A 40 12.30 -16.58 -10.23
CA HIS A 40 12.42 -17.50 -11.37
C HIS A 40 11.15 -18.32 -11.59
N LEU A 41 10.54 -18.84 -10.51
CA LEU A 41 9.30 -19.60 -10.56
C LEU A 41 8.07 -18.72 -10.85
N LEU A 42 8.06 -17.47 -10.38
CA LEU A 42 6.94 -16.54 -10.51
C LEU A 42 6.82 -15.96 -11.92
N LEU A 43 7.94 -15.59 -12.54
CA LEU A 43 7.97 -14.85 -13.81
C LEU A 43 7.06 -15.46 -14.91
N PRO A 44 7.08 -16.79 -15.18
CA PRO A 44 6.21 -17.39 -16.18
C PRO A 44 4.71 -17.30 -15.87
N HIS A 45 4.36 -17.15 -14.58
CA HIS A 45 2.97 -17.16 -14.10
C HIS A 45 2.37 -15.77 -13.98
N LEU A 46 3.18 -14.70 -14.04
CA LEU A 46 2.70 -13.31 -13.92
C LEU A 46 1.51 -12.96 -14.84
N PRO A 47 1.46 -13.40 -16.12
CA PRO A 47 0.33 -13.10 -16.99
C PRO A 47 -1.00 -13.70 -16.54
N THR A 48 -0.98 -14.76 -15.73
CA THR A 48 -2.21 -15.42 -15.23
C THR A 48 -2.97 -14.57 -14.23
N ARG A 49 -2.25 -13.69 -13.51
CA ARG A 49 -2.79 -12.81 -12.46
C ARG A 49 -3.66 -13.53 -11.42
N GLY A 50 -3.43 -14.84 -11.21
CA GLY A 50 -4.18 -15.61 -10.22
C GLY A 50 -3.87 -15.17 -8.79
N THR A 51 -4.78 -15.45 -7.85
CA THR A 51 -4.64 -15.06 -6.44
C THR A 51 -3.30 -15.50 -5.83
N ALA A 52 -2.77 -16.68 -6.18
CA ALA A 52 -1.47 -17.15 -5.71
C ALA A 52 -0.28 -16.34 -6.26
N VAL A 53 -0.37 -15.87 -7.51
CA VAL A 53 0.63 -14.99 -8.13
C VAL A 53 0.63 -13.66 -7.40
N ILE A 54 -0.54 -13.07 -7.18
CA ILE A 54 -0.70 -11.80 -6.46
C ILE A 54 -0.21 -11.95 -5.01
N ALA A 55 -0.57 -13.02 -4.32
CA ALA A 55 -0.06 -13.31 -2.98
C ALA A 55 1.47 -13.40 -2.94
N THR A 56 2.08 -14.02 -3.95
CA THR A 56 3.53 -14.10 -4.07
C THR A 56 4.14 -12.71 -4.23
N CYS A 57 3.59 -11.86 -5.10
CA CYS A 57 4.05 -10.49 -5.28
C CYS A 57 3.95 -9.67 -3.98
N VAL A 58 2.84 -9.77 -3.25
CA VAL A 58 2.65 -9.07 -1.97
C VAL A 58 3.68 -9.51 -0.94
N ILE A 59 3.91 -10.83 -0.79
CA ILE A 59 4.91 -11.36 0.15
C ILE A 59 6.33 -10.89 -0.21
N LEU A 60 6.67 -10.85 -1.49
CA LEU A 60 7.96 -10.33 -1.95
C LEU A 60 8.12 -8.83 -1.67
N CYS A 61 7.06 -8.04 -1.83
CA CYS A 61 7.08 -6.62 -1.45
C CYS A 61 7.37 -6.44 0.04
N VAL A 62 6.75 -7.26 0.91
CA VAL A 62 7.06 -7.25 2.36
C VAL A 62 8.53 -7.60 2.60
N LEU A 63 9.06 -8.63 1.95
CA LEU A 63 10.46 -9.03 2.07
C LEU A 63 11.40 -7.88 1.69
N GLU A 64 11.11 -7.19 0.59
CA GLU A 64 11.95 -6.09 0.11
C GLU A 64 11.92 -4.87 1.04
N MET A 65 10.77 -4.56 1.64
CA MET A 65 10.68 -3.53 2.68
C MET A 65 11.57 -3.85 3.89
N LEU A 66 11.79 -5.14 4.19
CA LEU A 66 12.70 -5.59 5.25
C LEU A 66 14.18 -5.62 4.84
N SER A 67 14.49 -5.43 3.56
CA SER A 67 15.79 -5.77 2.98
C SER A 67 16.47 -4.63 2.26
N CYS A 68 15.72 -3.66 1.75
CA CYS A 68 16.23 -2.62 0.85
C CYS A 68 15.69 -1.23 1.20
N SER A 69 16.30 -0.20 0.60
CA SER A 69 15.89 1.19 0.79
C SER A 69 14.53 1.48 0.15
N PRO A 70 13.80 2.53 0.62
CA PRO A 70 12.55 3.03 0.03
C PRO A 70 12.50 3.08 -1.49
N LYS A 71 13.57 3.58 -2.11
CA LYS A 71 13.66 3.71 -3.57
C LYS A 71 13.62 2.37 -4.31
N ALA A 72 14.11 1.30 -3.69
CA ALA A 72 14.19 -0.01 -4.33
C ALA A 72 12.86 -0.76 -4.28
N TRP A 73 12.21 -0.81 -3.11
CA TRP A 73 10.94 -1.54 -2.96
C TRP A 73 9.74 -0.84 -3.59
N GLN A 74 9.79 0.49 -3.78
CA GLN A 74 8.69 1.23 -4.42
C GLN A 74 8.37 0.72 -5.82
N ARG A 75 9.38 0.33 -6.62
CA ARG A 75 9.15 -0.23 -7.97
C ARG A 75 8.39 -1.55 -7.96
N HIS A 76 8.60 -2.38 -6.93
CA HIS A 76 7.93 -3.66 -6.82
C HIS A 76 6.50 -3.50 -6.31
N LEU A 77 6.26 -2.55 -5.40
CA LEU A 77 4.89 -2.16 -5.05
C LEU A 77 4.13 -1.59 -6.23
N ASP A 78 4.75 -0.76 -7.08
CA ASP A 78 4.12 -0.22 -8.29
C ASP A 78 3.65 -1.34 -9.25
N GLY A 79 4.51 -2.34 -9.47
CA GLY A 79 4.13 -3.54 -10.21
C GLY A 79 3.01 -4.34 -9.53
N CYS A 80 3.01 -4.43 -8.21
CA CYS A 80 1.96 -5.13 -7.45
C CYS A 80 0.62 -4.37 -7.50
N ALA A 81 0.64 -3.04 -7.42
CA ALA A 81 -0.52 -2.17 -7.57
C ALA A 81 -1.18 -2.38 -8.93
N SER A 82 -0.36 -2.32 -10.00
CA SER A 82 -0.81 -2.56 -11.38
C SER A 82 -1.49 -3.92 -11.55
N LEU A 83 -0.96 -4.97 -10.90
CA LEU A 83 -1.58 -6.30 -10.93
C LEU A 83 -2.93 -6.34 -10.21
N MET A 84 -3.03 -5.72 -9.02
CA MET A 84 -4.28 -5.67 -8.25
C MET A 84 -5.37 -4.88 -8.99
N GLU A 85 -5.03 -3.72 -9.55
CA GLU A 85 -5.96 -2.92 -10.34
C GLU A 85 -6.42 -3.66 -11.60
N ALA A 86 -5.52 -4.38 -12.27
CA ALA A 86 -5.85 -5.15 -13.47
C ALA A 86 -6.86 -6.28 -13.24
N VAL A 87 -7.02 -6.76 -12.00
CA VAL A 87 -8.01 -7.79 -11.63
C VAL A 87 -9.14 -7.25 -10.75
N GLY A 88 -9.16 -5.95 -10.44
CA GLY A 88 -10.22 -5.30 -9.66
C GLY A 88 -10.22 -5.65 -8.16
N ILE A 89 -9.07 -6.02 -7.59
CA ILE A 89 -8.95 -6.28 -6.15
C ILE A 89 -9.03 -4.96 -5.38
N ASN A 90 -9.92 -4.90 -4.40
CA ASN A 90 -10.11 -3.75 -3.51
C ASN A 90 -10.36 -4.21 -2.06
N GLY A 91 -10.54 -3.24 -1.15
CA GLY A 91 -10.68 -3.47 0.29
C GLY A 91 -11.95 -4.20 0.73
N PHE A 92 -12.89 -4.45 -0.17
CA PHE A 92 -14.18 -5.10 0.12
C PHE A 92 -14.54 -6.23 -0.85
N VAL A 93 -13.58 -6.72 -1.64
CA VAL A 93 -13.80 -7.83 -2.60
C VAL A 93 -14.05 -9.17 -1.91
N GLY A 94 -13.76 -9.29 -0.61
CA GLY A 94 -13.90 -10.51 0.17
C GLY A 94 -12.75 -11.50 0.04
N GLY A 95 -12.78 -12.53 0.88
CA GLY A 95 -11.86 -13.66 0.83
C GLY A 95 -10.38 -13.29 0.96
N THR A 96 -9.52 -14.09 0.35
CA THR A 96 -8.06 -13.90 0.41
C THR A 96 -7.61 -12.63 -0.31
N GLU A 97 -8.29 -12.24 -1.38
CA GLU A 97 -7.93 -11.06 -2.19
C GLU A 97 -8.09 -9.76 -1.41
N GLN A 98 -9.16 -9.64 -0.61
CA GLN A 98 -9.30 -8.52 0.33
C GLN A 98 -8.18 -8.48 1.37
N ALA A 99 -7.77 -9.63 1.91
CA ALA A 99 -6.66 -9.68 2.87
C ALA A 99 -5.33 -9.25 2.22
N LEU A 100 -5.09 -9.67 0.97
CA LEU A 100 -3.93 -9.25 0.18
C LEU A 100 -3.94 -7.75 -0.09
N PHE A 101 -5.10 -7.19 -0.45
CA PHE A 101 -5.27 -5.75 -0.63
C PHE A 101 -4.87 -4.98 0.62
N TRP A 102 -5.41 -5.36 1.78
CA TRP A 102 -5.14 -4.66 3.03
C TRP A 102 -3.70 -4.84 3.53
N CYS A 103 -3.05 -5.95 3.17
CA CYS A 103 -1.61 -6.12 3.38
C CYS A 103 -0.82 -5.13 2.51
N PHE A 104 -1.16 -5.02 1.22
CA PHE A 104 -0.55 -4.07 0.29
C PHE A 104 -0.79 -2.61 0.69
N ALA A 105 -2.03 -2.24 1.01
CA ALA A 105 -2.43 -0.89 1.39
C ALA A 105 -1.59 -0.31 2.55
N ARG A 106 -1.20 -1.16 3.51
CA ARG A 106 -0.31 -0.75 4.61
C ARG A 106 1.10 -0.42 4.15
N MET A 107 1.64 -1.20 3.20
CA MET A 107 2.94 -0.93 2.58
C MET A 107 2.90 0.36 1.76
N ASP A 108 1.84 0.54 0.99
CA ASP A 108 1.61 1.70 0.13
C ASP A 108 1.48 2.99 0.97
N VAL A 109 0.64 2.98 2.01
CA VAL A 109 0.53 4.10 2.97
C VAL A 109 1.87 4.42 3.63
N CYS A 110 2.65 3.41 4.02
CA CYS A 110 3.99 3.63 4.58
C CYS A 110 4.91 4.35 3.58
N GLY A 111 4.87 3.96 2.30
CA GLY A 111 5.63 4.59 1.22
C GLY A 111 5.20 6.02 0.94
N GLY A 112 3.89 6.25 0.91
CA GLY A 112 3.30 7.58 0.77
C GLY A 112 3.71 8.52 1.90
N LEU A 113 3.71 8.04 3.15
CA LEU A 113 4.17 8.82 4.31
C LEU A 113 5.67 9.14 4.24
N ILE A 114 6.52 8.15 3.96
CA ILE A 114 7.98 8.34 3.87
C ILE A 114 8.34 9.34 2.78
N SER A 115 7.67 9.26 1.63
CA SER A 115 8.01 10.05 0.45
C SER A 115 7.15 11.30 0.29
N SER A 116 6.18 11.52 1.19
CA SER A 116 5.17 12.60 1.10
C SER A 116 4.45 12.63 -0.26
N VAL A 117 4.02 11.46 -0.73
CA VAL A 117 3.28 11.27 -1.99
C VAL A 117 1.97 10.55 -1.75
N LYS A 118 1.09 10.57 -2.76
CA LYS A 118 -0.14 9.78 -2.78
C LYS A 118 0.15 8.28 -2.77
N THR A 119 -0.83 7.48 -2.39
CA THR A 119 -0.80 6.02 -2.55
C THR A 119 -0.73 5.65 -4.04
N LEU A 120 -0.13 4.49 -4.32
CA LEU A 120 0.04 3.95 -5.67
C LEU A 120 -1.31 3.58 -6.30
N ILE A 121 -2.19 2.92 -5.53
CA ILE A 121 -3.59 2.73 -5.93
C ILE A 121 -4.38 3.96 -5.47
N ASP A 122 -5.11 4.59 -6.38
CA ASP A 122 -5.99 5.72 -6.06
C ASP A 122 -6.96 5.34 -4.93
N VAL A 123 -7.01 6.14 -3.87
CA VAL A 123 -7.83 5.85 -2.68
C VAL A 123 -9.32 5.70 -3.00
N SER A 124 -9.79 6.31 -4.09
CA SER A 124 -11.18 6.14 -4.58
C SER A 124 -11.45 4.72 -5.10
N HIS A 125 -10.42 3.96 -5.47
CA HIS A 125 -10.55 2.57 -5.91
C HIS A 125 -10.51 1.56 -4.75
N TRP A 126 -10.25 2.01 -3.52
CA TRP A 126 -10.10 1.12 -2.37
C TRP A 126 -11.41 0.53 -1.87
N ALA A 127 -12.52 1.20 -2.15
CA ALA A 127 -13.85 0.88 -1.62
C ALA A 127 -14.96 1.33 -2.59
N SER A 128 -15.93 2.12 -2.13
CA SER A 128 -17.07 2.56 -2.95
C SER A 128 -16.77 3.79 -3.81
N GLY A 129 -15.63 4.46 -3.59
CA GLY A 129 -15.25 5.72 -4.25
C GLY A 129 -15.91 6.98 -3.69
N SER A 130 -16.70 6.85 -2.62
CA SER A 130 -17.27 7.98 -1.88
C SER A 130 -16.84 7.89 -0.44
N ILE A 131 -16.10 8.91 0.03
CA ILE A 131 -15.64 8.97 1.42
C ILE A 131 -16.80 8.90 2.43
N GLU A 132 -17.96 9.48 2.12
CA GLU A 132 -19.14 9.40 2.98
C GLU A 132 -19.64 7.96 3.11
N ALA A 133 -19.83 7.27 1.98
CA ALA A 133 -20.31 5.89 1.97
C ALA A 133 -19.27 4.93 2.59
N ASP A 134 -17.99 5.14 2.30
CA ASP A 134 -16.90 4.34 2.85
C ASP A 134 -16.80 4.49 4.38
N VAL A 135 -16.92 5.72 4.91
CA VAL A 135 -16.92 5.98 6.35
C VAL A 135 -18.09 5.29 7.04
N GLU A 136 -19.29 5.33 6.47
CA GLU A 136 -20.44 4.59 7.00
C GLU A 136 -20.20 3.09 6.98
N LEU A 137 -19.65 2.58 5.88
CA LEU A 137 -19.36 1.17 5.69
C LEU A 137 -18.33 0.66 6.73
N PHE A 138 -17.26 1.41 6.98
CA PHE A 138 -16.29 1.08 8.03
C PHE A 138 -16.84 1.28 9.45
N ARG A 139 -17.72 2.27 9.70
CA ARG A 139 -18.31 2.48 11.04
C ARG A 139 -19.30 1.39 11.45
N ASN A 140 -19.89 0.70 10.48
CA ASN A 140 -20.73 -0.46 10.72
C ASN A 140 -19.91 -1.73 11.06
N ALA A 141 -18.58 -1.63 11.08
CA ALA A 141 -17.69 -2.73 11.42
C ALA A 141 -17.88 -3.24 12.85
N THR A 142 -17.90 -4.56 12.98
CA THR A 142 -18.05 -5.24 14.27
C THR A 142 -16.76 -5.85 14.80
N ASP A 143 -15.70 -5.91 13.98
CA ASP A 143 -14.43 -6.52 14.35
C ASP A 143 -13.24 -5.56 14.30
N PHE A 144 -12.18 -5.96 15.01
CA PHE A 144 -10.96 -5.18 15.12
C PHE A 144 -10.23 -4.99 13.78
N GLU A 145 -10.28 -5.99 12.90
CA GLU A 145 -9.58 -5.94 11.62
C GLU A 145 -10.12 -4.80 10.75
N GLN A 146 -11.44 -4.66 10.69
CA GLN A 146 -12.12 -3.61 9.94
C GLN A 146 -11.81 -2.22 10.50
N TRP A 147 -11.72 -2.05 11.83
CA TRP A 147 -11.24 -0.79 12.42
C TRP A 147 -9.78 -0.49 12.09
N ALA A 148 -8.93 -1.51 12.02
CA ALA A 148 -7.54 -1.35 11.59
C ALA A 148 -7.47 -0.95 10.11
N ASN A 149 -8.26 -1.57 9.24
CA ASN A 149 -8.37 -1.22 7.83
C ASN A 149 -8.93 0.20 7.64
N TYR A 150 -9.93 0.59 8.43
CA TYR A 150 -10.47 1.95 8.43
C TYR A 150 -9.40 2.99 8.78
N SER A 151 -8.57 2.71 9.78
CA SER A 151 -7.47 3.61 10.16
C SER A 151 -6.47 3.79 9.00
N VAL A 152 -6.13 2.70 8.29
CA VAL A 152 -5.26 2.74 7.11
C VAL A 152 -5.91 3.55 5.97
N TYR A 153 -7.21 3.33 5.73
CA TYR A 153 -7.98 4.08 4.74
C TYR A 153 -8.01 5.59 5.04
N LEU A 154 -8.24 6.00 6.29
CA LEU A 154 -8.22 7.42 6.66
C LEU A 154 -6.84 8.05 6.44
N ILE A 155 -5.76 7.33 6.71
CA ILE A 155 -4.40 7.81 6.42
C ILE A 155 -4.19 7.96 4.91
N ALA A 156 -4.67 7.01 4.10
CA ALA A 156 -4.63 7.12 2.65
C ALA A 156 -5.41 8.35 2.15
N GLN A 157 -6.58 8.63 2.73
CA GLN A 157 -7.35 9.84 2.41
C GLN A 157 -6.61 11.14 2.77
N VAL A 158 -5.88 11.16 3.89
CA VAL A 158 -4.99 12.27 4.26
C VAL A 158 -3.88 12.41 3.21
N LEU A 159 -3.23 11.32 2.82
CA LEU A 159 -2.19 11.32 1.79
C LEU A 159 -2.71 11.82 0.44
N ASP A 160 -3.92 11.45 0.03
CA ASP A 160 -4.52 11.94 -1.22
C ASP A 160 -4.83 13.44 -1.18
N LEU A 161 -5.32 13.93 -0.04
CA LEU A 161 -5.65 15.34 0.16
C LEU A 161 -4.41 16.25 0.08
N PHE A 162 -3.30 15.83 0.68
CA PHE A 162 -2.07 16.62 0.80
C PHE A 162 -1.00 16.28 -0.25
N GLY A 163 -1.11 15.11 -0.90
CA GLY A 163 -0.14 14.65 -1.87
C GLY A 163 -0.11 15.56 -3.12
N PRO A 164 1.08 15.84 -3.67
CA PRO A 164 1.20 16.61 -4.90
C PRO A 164 0.43 15.91 -6.03
N SER A 165 -0.42 16.66 -6.73
CA SER A 165 -1.04 16.16 -7.96
C SER A 165 0.02 16.15 -9.06
N PRO A 166 0.22 15.05 -9.81
CA PRO A 166 1.12 15.03 -10.96
C PRO A 166 0.69 16.03 -12.06
N PHE A 167 -0.56 16.50 -12.01
CA PHE A 167 -1.08 17.56 -12.87
C PHE A 167 -1.83 18.60 -12.04
N THR A 168 -1.22 19.78 -11.81
CA THR A 168 -1.97 20.99 -11.44
C THR A 168 -1.43 22.20 -12.20
N TYR A 169 -1.98 22.40 -13.40
CA TYR A 169 -2.42 23.70 -13.89
C TYR A 169 -3.94 23.60 -14.13
N SER A 170 -4.76 23.65 -13.07
CA SER A 170 -6.15 24.12 -13.19
C SER A 170 -6.75 24.43 -11.82
N SER A 171 -7.35 25.61 -11.74
CA SER A 171 -7.84 26.25 -10.51
C SER A 171 -9.30 25.87 -10.18
N SER A 172 -9.68 24.59 -10.30
CA SER A 172 -11.09 24.14 -10.13
C SER A 172 -11.34 23.15 -8.97
N SER A 173 -10.32 22.80 -8.18
CA SER A 173 -10.36 21.71 -7.18
C SER A 173 -10.85 22.10 -5.77
N SER A 174 -11.38 23.30 -5.55
CA SER A 174 -11.68 23.77 -4.20
C SER A 174 -12.89 23.11 -3.51
N PRO A 175 -14.09 22.96 -4.11
CA PRO A 175 -15.28 22.56 -3.34
C PRO A 175 -15.27 21.10 -2.91
N GLN A 176 -14.80 20.19 -3.77
CA GLN A 176 -14.67 18.77 -3.47
C GLN A 176 -13.60 18.51 -2.40
N ARG A 177 -12.43 19.17 -2.50
CA ARG A 177 -11.39 19.05 -1.47
C ARG A 177 -11.86 19.55 -0.10
N PHE A 178 -12.62 20.64 -0.04
CA PHE A 178 -13.21 21.12 1.22
C PHE A 178 -14.23 20.14 1.79
N ARG A 179 -15.04 19.48 0.95
CA ARG A 179 -15.99 18.45 1.38
C ARG A 179 -15.27 17.23 1.93
N VAL A 180 -14.31 16.67 1.18
CA VAL A 180 -13.49 15.53 1.62
C VAL A 180 -12.76 15.84 2.92
N SER A 181 -12.12 17.02 3.02
CA SER A 181 -11.45 17.49 4.23
C SER A 181 -12.38 17.53 5.46
N ARG A 182 -13.61 18.00 5.29
CA ARG A 182 -14.61 18.05 6.36
C ARG A 182 -15.06 16.64 6.77
N THR A 183 -15.40 15.80 5.79
CA THR A 183 -15.81 14.41 6.04
C THR A 183 -14.71 13.65 6.76
N LEU A 184 -13.45 13.83 6.34
CA LEU A 184 -12.26 13.25 6.95
C LEU A 184 -12.05 13.74 8.40
N ALA A 185 -12.19 15.04 8.66
CA ALA A 185 -12.12 15.59 10.01
C ALA A 185 -13.17 14.96 10.93
N THR A 186 -14.42 14.87 10.46
CA THR A 186 -15.52 14.20 11.19
C THR A 186 -15.26 12.71 11.39
N ALA A 187 -14.71 12.04 10.38
CA ALA A 187 -14.36 10.63 10.42
C ALA A 187 -13.29 10.32 11.48
N MET A 188 -12.30 11.22 11.62
CA MET A 188 -11.22 11.15 12.63
C MET A 188 -11.63 11.69 14.00
N GLY A 189 -12.84 12.24 14.17
CA GLY A 189 -13.27 12.86 15.42
C GLY A 189 -12.59 14.19 15.76
N VAL A 190 -12.05 14.88 14.76
CA VAL A 190 -11.33 16.17 14.90
C VAL A 190 -12.22 17.32 14.45
N SER A 191 -12.09 18.50 15.10
CA SER A 191 -12.82 19.69 14.69
C SER A 191 -12.45 20.11 13.25
N PRO A 192 -13.42 20.30 12.33
CA PRO A 192 -13.14 20.71 10.95
C PRO A 192 -12.41 22.06 10.83
N ARG A 193 -12.44 22.88 11.90
CA ARG A 193 -11.77 24.19 11.94
C ARG A 193 -10.24 24.09 11.98
N LEU A 194 -9.68 22.94 12.36
CA LEU A 194 -8.22 22.72 12.40
C LEU A 194 -7.63 22.38 11.02
N VAL A 195 -8.44 21.95 10.07
CA VAL A 195 -7.96 21.50 8.74
C VAL A 195 -7.85 22.68 7.75
N SER A 196 -8.31 23.89 8.11
CA SER A 196 -8.34 25.05 7.21
C SER A 196 -7.17 26.03 7.35
N THR A 197 -6.13 25.72 8.11
CA THR A 197 -4.99 26.63 8.32
C THR A 197 -3.70 26.02 7.80
N THR A 198 -3.27 26.55 6.64
CA THR A 198 -1.91 26.54 6.08
C THR A 198 -1.28 25.18 5.76
N ALA A 199 -1.60 24.63 4.59
CA ALA A 199 -0.64 23.82 3.86
C ALA A 199 0.22 24.76 3.00
N SER A 200 1.33 25.27 3.55
CA SER A 200 2.39 25.82 2.71
C SER A 200 3.01 24.66 1.91
N PRO A 201 3.35 24.83 0.62
CA PRO A 201 4.01 23.79 -0.13
C PRO A 201 5.32 23.40 0.56
N ILE A 202 5.49 22.11 0.83
CA ILE A 202 6.74 21.55 1.35
C ILE A 202 7.77 21.70 0.23
N THR A 203 8.69 22.65 0.38
CA THR A 203 9.85 22.77 -0.50
C THR A 203 10.76 21.55 -0.27
N PRO A 204 11.13 20.79 -1.32
CA PRO A 204 12.06 19.69 -1.16
C PRO A 204 13.42 20.24 -0.72
N HIS A 205 13.90 19.80 0.45
CA HIS A 205 15.29 19.99 0.83
C HIS A 205 16.15 19.14 -0.11
N HIS A 206 16.86 19.80 -1.03
CA HIS A 206 17.94 19.19 -1.78
C HIS A 206 19.14 19.02 -0.84
N ASP A 207 19.16 17.92 -0.10
CA ASP A 207 20.38 17.44 0.51
C ASP A 207 21.23 16.79 -0.59
N HIS A 208 22.23 17.54 -1.06
CA HIS A 208 23.34 16.98 -1.81
C HIS A 208 24.13 16.05 -0.88
N PRO A 209 24.30 14.76 -1.22
CA PRO A 209 25.29 13.95 -0.54
C PRO A 209 26.68 14.43 -1.00
N GLN A 210 27.41 15.10 -0.10
CA GLN A 210 28.84 14.86 -0.03
C GLN A 210 28.96 13.44 0.53
N TRP A 211 29.22 12.44 -0.31
CA TRP A 211 30.39 11.54 -0.41
C TRP A 211 30.19 10.67 -1.65
#